data_AF-A0A0Q4YEE0-F1
#
_entry.id   AF-A0A0Q4YEE0-F1
#
_cell.length_a   1.000
_cell.length_b   1.000
_cell.length_c   1.000
_cell.angle_alpha   90.00
_cell.angle_beta   90.00
_cell.angle_gamma   90.00
#
_symmetry.space_group_name_H-M   'P 1'
#
loop_
_entity.id
_entity.type
_entity.pdbx_description
1 polymer ?
#
loop_
_entity_poly.entity_id
_entity_poly.type
_entity_poly.pdbx_seq_one_letter_code
_entity_poly.pdbx_strand_id
1 'polypeptide(L)'
;MTADRVCKLVFDAGMTMHADGAELVLKPAAKLTAELRALLVKHKADLLDFIRQADMLTAETLARAMAVCDRHDDSDQAREDMRREVIETPAHLKADLLEHFRQAYPGPGA
;
A
#
# COMPACT_ATOMS: atom_id res chain seq x y z
N MET A 1 3.95 -1.72 -19.71
CA MET A 1 3.53 -2.32 -18.44
C MET A 1 3.80 -1.30 -17.36
N THR A 2 2.82 -0.99 -16.53
CA THR A 2 2.85 0.05 -15.50
C THR A 2 3.29 -0.53 -14.15
N ALA A 3 3.77 0.32 -13.24
CA ALA A 3 4.25 -0.10 -11.91
C ALA A 3 3.16 -0.82 -11.09
N ASP A 4 1.91 -0.36 -11.14
CA ASP A 4 0.76 -1.00 -10.47
C ASP A 4 0.60 -2.47 -10.93
N ARG A 5 0.76 -2.72 -12.23
CA ARG A 5 0.55 -4.04 -12.83
C ARG A 5 1.69 -4.99 -12.47
N VAL A 6 2.91 -4.48 -12.35
CA VAL A 6 4.05 -5.27 -11.84
C VAL A 6 3.85 -5.61 -10.37
N CYS A 7 3.42 -4.64 -9.54
CA CYS A 7 3.07 -4.88 -8.14
C CYS A 7 1.98 -5.93 -7.99
N LYS A 8 0.93 -5.87 -8.83
CA LYS A 8 -0.13 -6.88 -8.86
C LYS A 8 0.39 -8.27 -9.22
N LEU A 9 1.25 -8.40 -10.25
CA LEU A 9 1.84 -9.68 -10.62
C LEU A 9 2.69 -10.29 -9.50
N VAL A 10 3.47 -9.46 -8.79
CA VAL A 10 4.26 -9.90 -7.62
C VAL A 10 3.33 -10.39 -6.51
N PHE A 11 2.24 -9.67 -6.25
CA PHE A 11 1.24 -10.05 -5.27
C PHE A 11 0.49 -11.34 -5.63
N ASP A 12 0.08 -11.50 -6.89
CA ASP A 12 -0.59 -12.70 -7.40
C ASP A 12 0.34 -13.93 -7.34
N ALA A 13 1.65 -13.72 -7.48
CA ALA A 13 2.66 -14.75 -7.22
C ALA A 13 2.81 -15.09 -5.72
N GLY A 14 2.06 -14.41 -4.84
CA GLY A 14 2.11 -14.57 -3.39
C GLY A 14 3.41 -14.06 -2.79
N MET A 15 3.92 -12.95 -3.33
CA MET A 15 5.05 -12.19 -2.79
C MET A 15 4.61 -10.78 -2.42
N THR A 16 5.26 -10.20 -1.42
CA THR A 16 5.17 -8.79 -1.05
C THR A 16 6.43 -8.06 -1.48
N MET A 17 6.30 -6.79 -1.81
CA MET A 17 7.39 -5.92 -2.23
C MET A 17 7.34 -4.62 -1.45
N HIS A 18 8.50 -4.16 -0.97
CA HIS A 18 8.68 -2.91 -0.25
C HIS A 18 9.93 -2.19 -0.74
N ALA A 19 9.95 -0.87 -0.58
CA ALA A 19 11.14 -0.06 -0.84
C ALA A 19 11.97 0.03 0.44
N ASP A 20 13.26 -0.32 0.35
CA ASP A 20 14.26 -0.08 1.39
C ASP A 20 15.29 0.91 0.84
N GLY A 21 15.07 2.20 1.10
CA GLY A 21 15.84 3.27 0.51
C GLY A 21 15.73 3.27 -1.02
N ALA A 22 16.82 2.89 -1.70
CA ALA A 22 16.91 2.77 -3.16
C ALA A 22 16.78 1.33 -3.68
N GLU A 23 16.56 0.37 -2.79
CA GLU A 23 16.43 -1.05 -3.12
C GLU A 23 14.98 -1.52 -3.04
N LEU A 24 14.64 -2.48 -3.90
CA LEU A 24 13.36 -3.19 -3.87
C LEU A 24 13.56 -4.52 -3.17
N VAL A 25 12.87 -4.71 -2.06
CA VAL A 25 12.94 -5.94 -1.26
C VAL A 25 11.67 -6.75 -1.47
N LEU A 26 11.83 -8.02 -1.84
CA LEU A 26 10.73 -8.95 -2.07
C LEU A 26 10.72 -10.11 -1.08
N LYS A 27 9.54 -10.51 -0.61
CA LYS A 27 9.37 -11.64 0.32
C LYS A 27 8.13 -12.47 -0.05
N PRO A 28 8.19 -13.82 -0.04
CA PRO A 28 9.40 -14.64 0.08
C PRO A 28 10.20 -14.65 -1.23
N ALA A 29 11.52 -14.49 -1.14
CA ALA A 29 12.42 -14.47 -2.30
C ALA A 29 12.43 -15.80 -3.10
N ALA A 30 12.04 -16.92 -2.48
CA ALA A 30 12.00 -18.23 -3.12
C ALA A 30 11.03 -18.32 -4.30
N LYS A 31 10.04 -17.41 -4.38
CA LYS A 31 9.07 -17.35 -5.48
C LYS A 31 9.49 -16.41 -6.61
N LEU A 32 10.66 -15.77 -6.50
CA LEU A 32 11.16 -14.86 -7.52
C LEU A 32 11.71 -15.64 -8.72
N THR A 33 10.99 -15.60 -9.84
CA THR A 33 11.44 -16.19 -11.11
C THR A 33 12.40 -15.24 -11.86
N ALA A 34 13.18 -15.78 -12.79
CA ALA A 34 14.08 -14.98 -13.64
C ALA A 34 13.31 -13.94 -14.48
N GLU A 35 12.11 -14.29 -14.96
CA GLU A 35 11.25 -13.40 -15.74
C GLU A 35 10.73 -12.23 -14.88
N LEU A 36 10.23 -12.52 -13.67
CA LEU A 36 9.80 -11.49 -12.72
C LEU A 36 10.97 -10.58 -12.34
N ARG A 37 12.16 -11.15 -12.11
CA ARG A 37 13.36 -10.36 -11.84
C ARG A 37 13.72 -9.42 -12.98
N ALA A 38 13.65 -9.87 -14.23
CA ALA A 38 13.91 -9.02 -15.39
C ALA A 38 12.91 -7.85 -15.49
N LEU A 39 11.63 -8.12 -15.19
CA LEU A 39 10.60 -7.08 -15.14
C LEU A 39 10.82 -6.06 -14.02
N LEU A 40 11.18 -6.52 -12.82
CA LEU A 40 11.48 -5.68 -11.67
C LEU A 40 12.68 -4.76 -11.93
N VAL A 41 13.76 -5.32 -12.51
CA VAL A 41 14.95 -4.53 -12.86
C VAL A 41 14.62 -3.49 -13.93
N LYS A 42 13.85 -3.87 -14.95
CA LYS A 42 13.43 -2.98 -16.04
C LYS A 42 12.61 -1.78 -15.54
N HIS A 43 11.79 -1.99 -14.51
CA HIS A 43 10.88 -0.98 -13.96
C HIS A 43 11.28 -0.49 -12.56
N LYS A 44 12.54 -0.71 -12.11
CA LYS A 44 12.96 -0.48 -10.72
C LYS A 44 12.68 0.94 -10.23
N ALA A 45 12.98 1.96 -11.04
CA ALA A 45 12.76 3.35 -10.69
C ALA A 45 11.27 3.67 -10.51
N ASP A 46 10.46 3.32 -11.51
CA ASP A 46 9.00 3.52 -11.46
C ASP A 46 8.35 2.78 -10.28
N LEU A 47 8.84 1.57 -9.97
CA LEU A 47 8.38 0.78 -8.84
C LEU A 47 8.74 1.40 -7.49
N LEU A 48 9.95 1.92 -7.33
CA LEU A 48 10.36 2.61 -6.11
C LEU A 48 9.49 3.84 -5.88
N ASP A 49 9.27 4.64 -6.92
CA ASP A 49 8.45 5.84 -6.82
C ASP A 49 6.97 5.50 -6.57
N PHE A 50 6.47 4.42 -7.18
CA PHE A 50 5.12 3.92 -6.92
C PHE A 50 4.95 3.44 -5.48
N ILE A 51 5.89 2.64 -4.94
CA ILE A 51 5.80 2.15 -3.56
C ILE A 51 5.90 3.31 -2.57
N ARG A 52 6.81 4.26 -2.80
CA ARG A 52 6.93 5.46 -1.95
C ARG A 52 5.64 6.28 -1.97
N GLN A 53 5.03 6.45 -3.15
CA GLN A 53 3.72 7.08 -3.25
C GLN A 53 2.69 6.32 -2.43
N ALA A 54 2.61 5.00 -2.61
CA ALA A 54 1.68 4.16 -1.86
C ALA A 54 1.89 4.27 -0.33
N ASP A 55 3.13 4.35 0.15
CA ASP A 55 3.44 4.56 1.57
C ASP A 55 3.01 5.95 2.06
N MET A 56 3.17 7.00 1.26
CA MET A 56 2.61 8.32 1.56
C MET A 56 1.08 8.28 1.65
N LEU A 57 0.41 7.60 0.71
CA LEU A 57 -1.04 7.42 0.74
C LEU A 57 -1.47 6.65 1.99
N THR A 58 -0.68 5.67 2.45
CA THR A 58 -0.96 4.93 3.70
C THR A 58 -0.99 5.86 4.90
N ALA A 59 -0.02 6.78 4.99
CA ALA A 59 0.05 7.73 6.08
C ALA A 59 -1.16 8.68 6.08
N GLU A 60 -1.58 9.14 4.89
CA GLU A 60 -2.78 9.96 4.73
C GLU A 60 -4.05 9.20 5.12
N THR A 61 -4.22 7.98 4.60
CA THR A 61 -5.36 7.11 4.91
C THR A 61 -5.43 6.81 6.40
N LEU A 62 -4.29 6.50 7.04
CA LEU A 62 -4.25 6.21 8.47
C LEU A 62 -4.64 7.43 9.30
N ALA A 63 -4.17 8.62 8.97
CA ALA A 63 -4.56 9.85 9.66
C ALA A 63 -6.07 10.11 9.55
N ARG A 64 -6.66 9.85 8.37
CA ARG A 64 -8.11 9.96 8.16
C ARG A 64 -8.88 8.90 8.94
N ALA A 65 -8.43 7.66 8.91
CA ALA A 65 -9.05 6.55 9.64
C ALA A 65 -9.04 6.80 11.15
N MET A 66 -7.93 7.30 11.71
CA MET A 66 -7.86 7.66 13.12
C MET A 66 -8.82 8.81 13.49
N ALA A 67 -8.93 9.84 12.65
CA ALA A 67 -9.88 10.93 12.88
C ALA A 67 -11.36 10.47 12.81
N VAL A 68 -11.64 9.42 12.04
CA VAL A 68 -12.96 8.78 11.99
C VAL A 68 -13.21 8.00 13.27
N CYS A 69 -12.26 7.16 13.69
CA CYS A 69 -12.37 6.43 14.96
C CYS A 69 -12.57 7.38 16.15
N ASP A 70 -11.83 8.49 16.21
CA ASP A 70 -12.01 9.52 17.23
C ASP A 70 -13.41 10.15 17.19
N ARG A 71 -14.04 10.26 16.02
CA ARG A 71 -15.41 10.80 15.87
C ARG A 71 -16.48 9.81 16.34
N HIS A 72 -16.23 8.52 16.18
CA HIS A 72 -17.18 7.46 16.52
C HIS A 72 -17.00 6.94 17.96
N ASP A 73 -16.08 7.53 18.74
CA ASP A 73 -15.67 7.02 20.08
C ASP A 73 -15.30 5.54 20.02
N ASP A 74 -14.62 5.14 18.93
CA ASP A 74 -14.17 3.77 18.74
C ASP A 74 -13.16 3.37 19.82
N SER A 75 -13.31 2.15 20.33
CA SER A 75 -12.39 1.58 21.31
C SER A 75 -10.96 1.50 20.78
N ASP A 76 -9.98 1.48 21.67
CA ASP A 76 -8.56 1.32 21.31
C ASP A 76 -8.32 0.08 20.42
N GLN A 77 -9.05 -1.02 20.68
CA GLN A 77 -8.98 -2.23 19.85
C GLN A 77 -9.40 -1.95 18.41
N ALA A 78 -10.52 -1.26 18.21
CA ALA A 78 -11.03 -0.91 16.87
C ALA A 78 -10.05 0.03 16.13
N ARG A 79 -9.38 0.93 16.85
CA ARG A 79 -8.32 1.80 16.30
C ARG A 79 -7.11 0.98 15.85
N GLU A 80 -6.66 0.04 16.68
CA GLU A 80 -5.53 -0.83 16.35
C GLU A 80 -5.83 -1.74 15.16
N ASP A 81 -7.04 -2.31 15.11
CA ASP A 81 -7.50 -3.14 14.00
C ASP A 81 -7.55 -2.34 12.69
N MET A 82 -8.15 -1.14 12.71
CA MET A 82 -8.18 -0.23 11.56
C MET A 82 -6.77 0.15 11.08
N ARG A 83 -5.86 0.45 12.02
CA ARG A 83 -4.46 0.73 11.70
C ARG A 83 -3.79 -0.46 11.03
N ARG A 84 -4.05 -1.67 11.52
CA ARG A 84 -3.49 -2.90 10.99
C ARG A 84 -3.97 -3.16 9.56
N GLU A 85 -5.26 -3.02 9.30
CA GLU A 85 -5.85 -3.20 7.97
C GLU A 85 -5.25 -2.23 6.94
N VAL A 86 -5.08 -0.96 7.31
CA VAL A 86 -4.45 0.05 6.43
C VAL A 86 -2.99 -0.29 6.14
N ILE A 87 -2.23 -0.78 7.12
CA ILE A 87 -0.82 -1.16 6.94
C ILE A 87 -0.67 -2.45 6.13
N GLU A 88 -1.53 -3.45 6.36
CA GLU A 88 -1.50 -4.73 5.66
C GLU A 88 -2.02 -4.64 4.21
N THR A 89 -2.64 -3.52 3.85
CA THR A 89 -3.12 -3.28 2.48
C THR A 89 -1.95 -3.26 1.48
N PRO A 90 -1.99 -4.12 0.44
CA PRO A 90 -0.96 -4.17 -0.60
C PRO A 90 -0.80 -2.84 -1.36
N ALA A 91 0.44 -2.48 -1.72
CA ALA A 91 0.76 -1.20 -2.36
C ALA A 91 -0.09 -0.88 -3.61
N HIS A 92 -0.46 -1.89 -4.40
CA HIS A 92 -1.28 -1.71 -5.60
C HIS A 92 -2.76 -1.38 -5.31
N LEU A 93 -3.24 -1.64 -4.09
CA LEU A 93 -4.60 -1.32 -3.62
C LEU A 93 -4.64 -0.06 -2.75
N LYS A 94 -3.49 0.49 -2.35
CA LYS A 94 -3.43 1.65 -1.45
C LYS A 94 -4.04 2.92 -2.07
N ALA A 95 -3.95 3.08 -3.38
CA ALA A 95 -4.60 4.17 -4.10
C ALA A 95 -6.13 4.05 -4.05
N ASP A 96 -6.66 2.87 -4.38
CA ASP A 96 -8.10 2.58 -4.32
C ASP A 96 -8.63 2.68 -2.88
N LEU A 97 -7.84 2.24 -1.89
CA LEU A 97 -8.19 2.36 -0.47
C LEU A 97 -8.29 3.82 -0.04
N LEU A 98 -7.33 4.67 -0.42
CA LEU A 98 -7.40 6.09 -0.10
C LEU A 98 -8.61 6.75 -0.76
N GLU A 99 -8.91 6.41 -2.01
CA GLU A 99 -10.10 6.92 -2.69
C GLU A 99 -11.38 6.49 -1.95
N HIS A 100 -11.47 5.23 -1.53
CA HIS A 100 -12.58 4.73 -0.72
C HIS A 100 -12.73 5.53 0.58
N PHE A 101 -11.66 5.78 1.33
CA PHE A 101 -11.70 6.59 2.55
C PHE A 101 -12.12 8.05 2.28
N ARG A 102 -11.64 8.64 1.18
CA ARG A 102 -12.03 10.01 0.78
C ARG A 102 -13.52 10.12 0.44
N GLN A 103 -14.08 9.08 -0.20
CA GLN A 103 -15.50 9.03 -0.55
C GLN A 103 -16.38 8.69 0.66
N ALA A 104 -15.97 7.73 1.49
CA ALA A 104 -16.72 7.29 2.67
C ALA A 104 -16.69 8.33 3.80
N TYR A 105 -15.58 9.07 3.91
CA TYR A 105 -15.36 10.06 4.95
C TYR A 105 -14.84 11.37 4.36
N PRO A 106 -15.70 12.13 3.63
CA PRO A 106 -15.35 13.49 3.28
C PRO A 106 -15.06 14.23 4.59
N GLY A 107 -13.89 14.88 4.68
CA GLY A 107 -13.53 15.65 5.86
C GLY A 107 -14.63 16.67 6.21
N PRO A 108 -14.68 17.18 7.44
CA PRO A 108 -15.64 18.22 7.80
C PRO A 108 -15.36 19.47 6.95
N GLY A 109 -16.13 19.65 5.88
CA GLY A 109 -15.90 20.69 4.88
C GLY A 109 -16.30 20.32 3.44
N ALA A 110 -17.39 19.58 3.25
CA ALA A 110 -18.18 19.60 2.03
C ALA A 110 -19.52 20.28 2.31
#